data_AF-A0A5R2MZF0-F1
#
_entry.id   AF-A0A5R2MZF0-F1
#
_cell.length_a   1.000
_cell.length_b   1.000
_cell.length_c   1.000
_cell.angle_alpha   90.00
_cell.angle_beta   90.00
_cell.angle_gamma   90.00
#
_symmetry.space_group_name_H-M   'P 1'
#
loop_
_entity.id
_entity.type
_entity.pdbx_description
1 polymer ?
#
loop_
_entity_poly.entity_id
_entity_poly.type
_entity_poly.pdbx_seq_one_letter_code
_entity_poly.pdbx_strand_id
1 'polypeptide(L)'
;ILRRVRLGDAMKAKKLKEALHQMAEEGVVQLFSPEDGSPAIVGVVGALQLDVLKERLNFEYTLPVEFEMSRFSVCRWISADDKAEVLRFIEAHRG
;
A
#
# COMPACT_ATOMS: atom_id res chain seq x y z
N ILE A 1 -5.02 -5.43 8.91
CA ILE A 1 -5.10 -6.33 7.73
C ILE A 1 -4.22 -5.76 6.63
N LEU A 2 -3.34 -6.55 6.03
CA LEU A 2 -2.53 -6.15 4.87
C LEU A 2 -3.00 -6.89 3.62
N ARG A 3 -3.20 -6.15 2.53
CA ARG A 3 -3.60 -6.71 1.23
C ARG A 3 -2.77 -6.11 0.12
N ARG A 4 -2.39 -6.93 -0.85
CA ARG A 4 -1.73 -6.47 -2.07
C ARG A 4 -2.80 -6.01 -3.05
N VAL A 5 -2.59 -4.87 -3.68
CA VAL A 5 -3.50 -4.37 -4.72
C VAL A 5 -3.12 -5.02 -6.05
N ARG A 6 -4.09 -5.68 -6.68
CA ARG A 6 -3.97 -6.23 -8.02
C ARG A 6 -4.82 -5.43 -8.98
N LEU A 7 -4.20 -4.97 -10.06
CA LEU A 7 -4.84 -4.26 -11.15
C LEU A 7 -4.89 -5.19 -12.37
N GLY A 8 -6.07 -5.37 -12.95
CA GLY A 8 -6.22 -6.18 -14.16
C GLY A 8 -5.59 -5.54 -15.40
N ASP A 9 -5.59 -4.20 -15.47
CA ASP A 9 -5.08 -3.43 -16.60
C ASP A 9 -3.79 -2.69 -16.23
N ALA A 10 -2.65 -3.19 -16.70
CA ALA A 10 -1.33 -2.62 -16.43
C ALA A 10 -1.18 -1.17 -16.92
N MET A 11 -1.93 -0.75 -17.96
CA MET A 11 -1.86 0.61 -18.50
C MET A 11 -2.37 1.66 -17.50
N LYS A 12 -3.17 1.24 -16.51
CA LYS A 12 -3.75 2.12 -15.49
C LYS A 12 -2.92 2.19 -14.20
N ALA A 13 -1.72 1.59 -14.16
CA ALA A 13 -0.89 1.53 -12.95
C ALA A 13 -0.55 2.91 -12.37
N LYS A 14 -0.25 3.89 -13.22
CA LYS A 14 0.03 5.27 -12.77
C LYS A 14 -1.19 5.91 -12.12
N LYS A 15 -2.36 5.79 -12.75
CA LYS A 15 -3.64 6.30 -12.24
C LYS A 15 -4.00 5.62 -10.90
N LEU A 16 -3.74 4.31 -10.78
CA LEU A 16 -3.93 3.59 -9.53
C LEU A 16 -3.05 4.13 -8.41
N LYS A 17 -1.77 4.36 -8.69
CA LYS A 17 -0.85 4.92 -7.70
C LYS A 17 -1.35 6.28 -7.20
N GLU A 18 -1.76 7.16 -8.09
CA GLU A 18 -2.31 8.48 -7.75
C GLU A 18 -3.59 8.36 -6.91
N ALA A 19 -4.53 7.51 -7.31
CA ALA A 19 -5.78 7.29 -6.57
C ALA A 19 -5.52 6.72 -5.16
N LEU A 20 -4.64 5.73 -5.02
CA LEU A 20 -4.28 5.15 -3.72
C LEU A 20 -3.61 6.17 -2.79
N HIS A 21 -2.80 7.08 -3.33
CA HIS A 21 -2.22 8.18 -2.56
C HIS A 21 -3.32 9.10 -2.00
N GLN A 22 -4.28 9.50 -2.82
CA GLN A 22 -5.39 10.34 -2.37
C GLN A 22 -6.23 9.66 -1.29
N MET A 23 -6.55 8.36 -1.45
CA MET A 23 -7.28 7.60 -0.43
C MET A 23 -6.51 7.48 0.89
N ALA A 24 -5.17 7.46 0.83
CA ALA A 24 -4.33 7.46 2.02
C ALA A 24 -4.28 8.81 2.71
N GLU A 25 -4.26 9.91 1.94
CA GLU A 25 -4.36 11.29 2.48
C GLU A 25 -5.71 11.53 3.17
N GLU A 26 -6.80 10.95 2.65
CA GLU A 26 -8.12 10.98 3.29
C GLU A 26 -8.22 10.08 4.54
N GLY A 27 -7.18 9.29 4.84
CA GLY A 27 -7.14 8.39 6.00
C GLY A 27 -7.99 7.13 5.86
N VAL A 28 -8.45 6.81 4.65
CA VAL A 28 -9.26 5.59 4.39
C VAL A 28 -8.41 4.34 4.59
N VAL A 29 -7.16 4.38 4.12
CA VAL A 29 -6.20 3.27 4.16
C VAL A 29 -4.77 3.77 4.42
N GLN A 30 -3.90 2.89 4.89
CA GLN A 30 -2.46 3.14 4.90
C GLN A 30 -1.84 2.55 3.63
N LEU A 31 -1.14 3.36 2.85
CA LEU A 31 -0.44 2.91 1.64
C LEU A 31 1.03 2.54 1.95
N PHE A 32 1.45 1.36 1.49
CA PHE A 32 2.83 0.91 1.56
C PHE A 32 3.34 0.58 0.15
N SER A 33 4.44 1.22 -0.25
CA SER A 33 5.12 0.97 -1.53
C SER A 33 6.45 0.27 -1.26
N PRO A 34 6.60 -1.02 -1.60
CA PRO A 34 7.85 -1.74 -1.46
C PRO A 34 9.00 -1.11 -2.28
N GLU A 35 10.22 -1.11 -1.74
CA GLU A 35 11.40 -0.60 -2.46
C GLU A 35 11.81 -1.49 -3.64
N ASP A 36 11.46 -2.78 -3.60
CA ASP A 36 11.76 -3.79 -4.64
C ASP A 36 10.88 -3.64 -5.91
N GLY A 37 10.03 -2.62 -5.97
CA GLY A 37 9.12 -2.36 -7.09
C GLY A 37 7.92 -3.32 -7.15
N SER A 38 7.74 -4.19 -6.15
CA SER A 38 6.55 -5.03 -6.08
C SER A 38 5.26 -4.21 -5.90
N PRO A 39 4.08 -4.78 -6.24
CA PRO A 39 2.83 -4.03 -6.18
C PRO A 39 2.54 -3.45 -4.79
N ALA A 40 1.89 -2.29 -4.78
CA ALA A 40 1.53 -1.60 -3.55
C ALA A 40 0.68 -2.47 -2.62
N ILE A 41 0.88 -2.27 -1.32
CA ILE A 41 0.15 -2.94 -0.26
C ILE A 41 -0.69 -1.88 0.47
N VAL A 42 -1.95 -2.21 0.71
CA VAL A 42 -2.84 -1.40 1.55
C VAL A 42 -2.99 -2.04 2.92
N GLY A 43 -2.85 -1.23 3.96
CA GLY A 43 -3.12 -1.58 5.33
C GLY A 43 -4.41 -0.94 5.81
N VAL A 44 -5.26 -1.76 6.44
CA VAL A 44 -6.52 -1.32 7.02
C VAL A 44 -6.70 -1.91 8.42
N VAL A 45 -7.53 -1.27 9.24
CA VAL A 45 -7.89 -1.76 10.57
C VAL A 45 -8.97 -2.84 10.45
N GLY A 46 -9.99 -2.62 9.61
CA GLY A 46 -11.11 -3.54 9.41
C GLY A 46 -11.33 -3.94 7.95
N ALA A 47 -11.96 -5.09 7.72
CA ALA A 47 -12.18 -5.63 6.37
C ALA A 47 -13.07 -4.71 5.49
N LEU A 48 -14.08 -4.05 6.09
CA LEU A 48 -14.99 -3.14 5.39
C LEU A 48 -14.25 -2.00 4.66
N GLN A 49 -13.10 -1.56 5.18
CA GLN A 49 -12.31 -0.51 4.52
C GLN A 49 -11.78 -0.96 3.15
N LEU A 50 -11.56 -2.27 2.95
CA LEU A 50 -11.18 -2.82 1.64
C LEU A 50 -12.35 -2.74 0.66
N ASP A 51 -13.55 -3.10 1.12
CA ASP A 51 -14.75 -3.05 0.27
C ASP A 51 -15.08 -1.61 -0.14
N VAL A 52 -15.01 -0.67 0.81
CA VAL A 52 -15.17 0.77 0.54
C VAL A 52 -14.10 1.27 -0.43
N LEU A 53 -12.83 0.89 -0.23
CA LEU A 53 -11.75 1.27 -1.13
C LEU A 53 -11.98 0.72 -2.55
N LYS A 54 -12.41 -0.54 -2.69
CA LYS A 54 -12.71 -1.17 -3.99
C LYS A 54 -13.79 -0.41 -4.73
N GLU A 55 -14.91 -0.13 -4.06
CA GLU A 55 -16.04 0.58 -4.64
C GLU A 55 -15.66 2.00 -5.05
N ARG A 56 -14.95 2.75 -4.20
CA ARG A 56 -14.50 4.11 -4.53
C ARG A 56 -13.52 4.13 -5.71
N LEU A 57 -12.52 3.24 -5.72
CA LEU A 57 -11.58 3.14 -6.84
C LEU A 57 -12.28 2.83 -8.17
N ASN A 58 -13.30 1.96 -8.13
CA ASN A 58 -14.09 1.65 -9.29
C ASN A 58 -14.97 2.83 -9.74
N PHE A 59 -15.71 3.45 -8.81
CA PHE A 59 -16.67 4.51 -9.10
C PHE A 59 -16.01 5.85 -9.46
N GLU A 60 -15.06 6.30 -8.66
CA GLU A 60 -14.42 7.62 -8.82
C GLU A 60 -13.31 7.60 -9.89
N TYR A 61 -12.61 6.47 -10.06
CA TYR A 61 -11.43 6.39 -10.92
C TYR A 61 -11.54 5.37 -12.06
N THR A 62 -12.62 4.60 -12.15
CA THR A 62 -12.76 3.52 -13.16
C THR A 62 -11.60 2.52 -13.09
N LEU A 63 -11.18 2.23 -11.86
CA LEU A 63 -10.11 1.30 -11.53
C LEU A 63 -10.71 0.05 -10.85
N PRO A 64 -11.10 -0.97 -11.63
CA PRO A 64 -11.47 -2.26 -11.05
C PRO A 64 -10.22 -2.93 -10.49
N VAL A 65 -10.10 -2.92 -9.16
CA VAL A 65 -9.00 -3.54 -8.43
C VAL A 65 -9.47 -4.76 -7.64
N GLU A 66 -8.55 -5.70 -7.44
CA GLU A 66 -8.75 -6.83 -6.54
C GLU A 66 -7.69 -6.80 -5.43
N PHE A 67 -8.01 -7.43 -4.30
CA PHE A 67 -7.13 -7.51 -3.14
C PHE A 67 -6.69 -8.94 -2.89
N GLU A 68 -5.38 -9.16 -2.87
CA GLU A 68 -4.79 -10.47 -2.58
C GLU A 68 -4.16 -10.48 -1.18
N MET A 69 -4.01 -11.67 -0.60
CA MET A 69 -3.29 -11.79 0.67
C MET A 69 -1.84 -11.32 0.50
N SER A 70 -1.42 -10.45 1.41
CA SER A 70 -0.02 -10.06 1.53
C SER A 70 0.81 -11.20 2.12
N ARG A 71 2.10 -11.27 1.75
CA ARG A 71 3.09 -12.13 2.44
C ARG A 71 3.40 -11.64 3.86
N PHE A 72 2.99 -10.42 4.19
CA PHE A 72 3.23 -9.77 5.47
C PHE A 72 1.99 -9.84 6.37
N SER A 73 2.20 -10.18 7.64
CA SER A 73 1.16 -10.17 8.68
C SER A 73 1.18 -8.89 9.53
N VAL A 74 2.34 -8.24 9.65
CA VAL A 74 2.55 -7.06 10.48
C VAL A 74 3.40 -6.01 9.76
N CYS A 75 3.21 -4.74 10.11
CA CYS A 75 4.13 -3.66 9.78
C CYS A 75 4.44 -2.86 11.05
N ARG A 76 5.61 -2.21 11.08
CA ARG A 76 6.06 -1.34 12.17
C ARG A 76 6.80 -0.15 11.57
N TRP A 77 6.62 1.02 12.18
CA TRP A 77 7.50 2.14 11.92
C TRP A 77 8.79 1.96 12.70
N ILE A 78 9.93 2.20 12.05
CA ILE A 78 11.25 2.20 12.66
C ILE A 78 11.74 3.64 12.80
N SER A 79 12.38 3.94 13.92
CA SER A 79 12.95 5.25 14.22
C SER A 79 14.12 5.08 15.18
N ALA A 80 15.11 5.96 15.08
CA ALA A 80 16.21 6.08 16.04
C ALA A 80 16.57 7.57 16.20
N ASP A 81 17.23 7.91 17.30
CA ASP A 81 17.67 9.29 17.55
C ASP A 81 18.74 9.73 16.54
N ASP A 82 19.66 8.84 16.18
CA ASP A 82 20.63 9.04 15.10
C ASP A 82 20.07 8.47 13.77
N LYS A 83 19.91 9.35 12.77
CA LYS A 83 19.49 8.94 11.42
C LYS A 83 20.45 7.92 10.79
N ALA A 84 21.74 7.98 11.10
CA ALA A 84 22.71 7.02 10.56
C ALA A 84 22.46 5.59 11.10
N GLU A 85 21.88 5.43 12.29
CA GLU A 85 21.49 4.11 12.81
C GLU A 85 20.36 3.48 12.01
N VAL A 86 19.33 4.28 11.67
CA VAL A 86 18.23 3.81 10.81
C VAL A 86 18.76 3.39 9.44
N LEU A 87 19.64 4.20 8.84
CA LEU A 87 20.23 3.88 7.53
C LEU A 87 21.06 2.60 7.58
N ARG A 88 21.92 2.44 8.60
CA ARG A 88 22.69 1.20 8.82
C ARG A 88 21.77 -0.01 8.97
N PHE A 89 20.69 0.11 9.73
CA PHE A 89 19.72 -0.96 9.91
C PHE A 89 19.06 -1.35 8.59
N ILE A 90 18.62 -0.37 7.79
CA ILE A 90 18.00 -0.60 6.48
C ILE A 90 18.99 -1.30 5.54
N GLU A 91 20.22 -0.81 5.43
CA GLU A 91 21.25 -1.38 4.55
C GLU A 91 21.59 -2.83 4.92
N ALA A 92 21.73 -3.12 6.22
CA ALA A 92 22.03 -4.47 6.71
C ALA A 92 20.89 -5.48 6.46
N HIS A 93 19.65 -5.00 6.25
CA HIS A 93 18.46 -5.83 6.07
C HIS A 93 17.77 -5.61 4.71
N ARG A 94 18.48 -5.01 3.74
CA ARG A 94 18.06 -5.05 2.33
C ARG A 94 18.19 -6.49 1.84
N GLY A 95 17.04 -7.16 1.66
CA GLY A 95 16.96 -8.49 1.07
C GLY A 95 17.43 -8.53 -0.38
#